data_AF-A0A1E7EIE9-F1
#
_entry.id   AF-A0A1E7EIE9-F1
#
_cell.length_a   1.000
_cell.length_b   1.000
_cell.length_c   1.000
_cell.angle_alpha   90.00
_cell.angle_beta   90.00
_cell.angle_gamma   90.00
#
_symmetry.space_group_name_H-M   'P 1'
#
loop_
_entity.id
_entity.type
_entity.pdbx_description
1 polymer ?
#
loop_
_entity_poly.entity_id
_entity_poly.type
_entity_poly.pdbx_seq_one_letter_code
_entity_poly.pdbx_strand_id
1 'polypeptide(L)'
;MKYQFHDTCVLCNNQESRDHIIRCTSPSRIEWRKKYIGALRKRLNKLETSFSLRETISSAVAEWLETGQVDISKYPLKYATAILSQESIGWRHFFAGKLSQEWTKHHDNSTYRTIGKKRDGYVWGAAIVEVTLRHFIQLWELRNEEVHGKSVVQQEKTRKTKLSADARKLNALKDQARPIDMGLFHNDIEEFIDQSTAQTIATFISSHRKAIMNSVNQYKEASQAGVTSVVQWIRGWSDNRETIERMNARRRKDILETDGRKKERRRRKSSGRQKSIVGFLSLMSIGH
;
A
#
# COMPACT_ATOMS: atom_id res chain seq x y z
N MET A 1 -12.32 -0.10 -8.60
CA MET A 1 -11.22 0.89 -8.74
C MET A 1 -10.15 0.56 -7.71
N LYS A 2 -8.98 0.03 -8.11
CA LYS A 2 -7.87 -0.24 -7.17
C LYS A 2 -6.98 1.00 -7.12
N TYR A 3 -6.92 1.63 -5.95
CA TYR A 3 -6.03 2.74 -5.65
C TYR A 3 -4.56 2.31 -5.75
N GLN A 4 -3.68 3.29 -5.98
CA GLN A 4 -2.23 3.15 -6.06
C GLN A 4 -1.68 2.34 -4.87
N PHE A 5 -0.92 1.25 -5.11
CA PHE A 5 -0.43 0.32 -4.08
C PHE A 5 0.79 0.84 -3.27
N HIS A 6 1.24 2.06 -3.56
CA HIS A 6 2.36 2.69 -2.88
C HIS A 6 1.99 4.13 -2.55
N ASP A 7 2.40 4.58 -1.37
CA ASP A 7 2.14 5.94 -0.91
C ASP A 7 3.22 6.93 -1.38
N THR A 8 3.93 6.62 -2.47
CA THR A 8 5.01 7.46 -3.04
C THR A 8 4.57 8.18 -4.32
N CYS A 9 5.04 9.42 -4.47
CA CYS A 9 4.80 10.24 -5.65
C CYS A 9 5.55 9.73 -6.86
N VAL A 10 4.87 9.57 -8.00
CA VAL A 10 5.47 9.06 -9.24
C VAL A 10 6.50 10.01 -9.88
N LEU A 11 6.50 11.30 -9.48
CA LEU A 11 7.37 12.31 -10.07
C LEU A 11 8.66 12.55 -9.29
N CYS A 12 8.63 12.38 -7.98
CA CYS A 12 9.76 12.71 -7.11
C CYS A 12 10.06 11.67 -6.03
N ASN A 13 9.34 10.54 -6.03
CA ASN A 13 9.49 9.40 -5.12
C ASN A 13 9.32 9.67 -3.62
N ASN A 14 9.00 10.91 -3.22
CA ASN A 14 8.65 11.25 -1.84
C ASN A 14 7.29 10.67 -1.45
N GLN A 15 7.01 10.59 -0.14
CA GLN A 15 5.70 10.22 0.38
C GLN A 15 4.62 11.18 -0.18
N GLU A 16 3.67 10.63 -0.91
CA GLU A 16 2.53 11.33 -1.46
C GLU A 16 1.49 11.57 -0.36
N SER A 17 1.50 12.79 0.16
CA SER A 17 0.42 13.33 0.98
C SER A 17 -0.44 14.30 0.16
N ARG A 18 -1.58 14.70 0.72
CA ARG A 18 -2.45 15.72 0.09
C ARG A 18 -1.73 17.06 -0.05
N ASP A 19 -0.82 17.37 0.87
CA ASP A 19 0.04 18.56 0.84
C ASP A 19 1.13 18.40 -0.23
N HIS A 20 1.69 17.18 -0.33
CA HIS A 20 2.70 16.86 -1.32
C HIS A 20 2.20 17.08 -2.75
N ILE A 21 0.95 16.72 -3.07
CA ILE A 21 0.37 16.92 -4.41
C ILE A 21 0.53 18.38 -4.89
N ILE A 22 0.36 19.34 -3.97
CA ILE A 22 0.39 20.77 -4.24
C ILE A 22 1.82 21.33 -4.18
N ARG A 23 2.65 20.77 -3.29
CA ARG A 23 4.00 21.28 -2.97
C ARG A 23 5.14 20.47 -3.59
N CYS A 24 4.82 19.47 -4.41
CA CYS A 24 5.81 18.62 -5.06
C CYS A 24 6.86 19.44 -5.80
N THR A 25 8.11 18.96 -5.75
CA THR A 25 9.29 19.63 -6.32
C THR A 25 9.50 19.32 -7.80
N SER A 26 8.63 18.53 -8.42
CA SER A 26 8.76 18.23 -9.85
C SER A 26 8.57 19.50 -10.71
N PRO A 27 9.22 19.59 -11.88
CA PRO A 27 9.11 20.74 -12.76
C PRO A 27 7.66 21.10 -13.13
N SER A 28 6.82 20.10 -13.41
CA SER A 28 5.40 20.31 -13.75
C SER A 28 4.61 20.97 -12.62
N ARG A 29 4.95 20.66 -11.37
CA ARG A 29 4.29 21.21 -10.16
C ARG A 29 4.79 22.60 -9.84
N ILE A 30 6.08 22.87 -10.06
CA ILE A 30 6.64 24.22 -9.98
C ILE A 30 5.98 25.13 -11.02
N GLU A 31 5.82 24.66 -12.27
CA GLU A 31 5.16 25.42 -13.32
C GLU A 31 3.69 25.70 -12.99
N TRP A 32 2.96 24.70 -12.48
CA TRP A 32 1.60 24.88 -12.00
C TRP A 32 1.51 25.94 -10.89
N ARG A 33 2.41 25.90 -9.89
CA ARG A 33 2.43 26.90 -8.81
C ARG A 33 2.64 28.32 -9.35
N LYS A 34 3.56 28.51 -10.30
CA LYS A 34 3.78 29.80 -10.96
C LYS A 34 2.53 30.29 -11.69
N LYS A 35 1.87 29.41 -12.46
CA LYS A 35 0.63 29.71 -13.17
C LYS A 35 -0.50 30.10 -12.21
N TYR A 36 -0.70 29.33 -11.15
CA TYR A 36 -1.70 29.59 -10.13
C TYR A 36 -1.50 30.94 -9.44
N ILE A 37 -0.29 31.22 -8.94
CA ILE A 37 0.00 32.49 -8.26
C ILE A 37 -0.20 33.68 -9.23
N GLY A 38 0.20 33.53 -10.49
CA GLY A 38 -0.08 34.53 -11.53
C GLY A 38 -1.59 34.75 -11.75
N ALA A 39 -2.39 33.67 -11.79
CA ALA A 39 -3.83 33.75 -11.94
C ALA A 39 -4.53 34.37 -10.72
N LEU A 40 -4.06 34.05 -9.50
CA LEU A 40 -4.55 34.65 -8.26
C LEU A 40 -4.31 36.16 -8.26
N ARG A 41 -3.08 36.62 -8.56
CA ARG A 41 -2.77 38.05 -8.68
C ARG A 41 -3.63 38.74 -9.73
N LYS A 42 -3.78 38.15 -10.92
CA LYS A 42 -4.66 38.67 -11.99
C LYS A 42 -6.12 38.77 -11.54
N ARG A 43 -6.63 37.76 -10.83
CA ARG A 43 -7.99 37.75 -10.29
C ARG A 43 -8.18 38.86 -9.27
N LEU A 44 -7.27 39.00 -8.30
CA LEU A 44 -7.31 40.05 -7.29
C LEU A 44 -7.22 41.46 -7.90
N ASN A 45 -6.42 41.63 -8.96
CA ASN A 45 -6.37 42.89 -9.71
C ASN A 45 -7.70 43.21 -10.41
N LYS A 46 -8.32 42.21 -11.07
CA LYS A 46 -9.65 42.35 -11.69
C LYS A 46 -10.76 42.64 -10.68
N LEU A 47 -10.59 42.21 -9.43
CA LEU A 47 -11.49 42.53 -8.32
C LEU A 47 -11.19 43.91 -7.70
N GLU A 48 -10.24 44.67 -8.25
CA GLU A 48 -9.81 45.98 -7.76
C GLU A 48 -9.39 45.94 -6.27
N THR A 49 -8.76 44.83 -5.88
CA THR A 49 -8.23 44.65 -4.52
C THR A 49 -7.07 45.60 -4.30
N SER A 50 -6.99 46.23 -3.12
CA SER A 50 -5.87 47.11 -2.78
C SER A 50 -4.52 46.40 -2.97
N PHE A 51 -3.52 47.13 -3.47
CA PHE A 51 -2.19 46.59 -3.77
C PHE A 51 -1.60 45.85 -2.55
N SER A 52 -1.68 46.48 -1.38
CA SER A 52 -1.12 45.94 -0.13
C SER A 52 -1.78 44.62 0.29
N LEU A 53 -3.09 44.50 0.16
CA LEU A 53 -3.82 43.26 0.48
C LEU A 53 -3.52 42.18 -0.55
N ARG A 54 -3.53 42.53 -1.84
CA ARG A 54 -3.24 41.61 -2.95
C ARG A 54 -1.85 41.00 -2.85
N GLU A 55 -0.82 41.80 -2.62
CA GLU A 55 0.54 41.29 -2.52
C GLU A 55 0.73 40.46 -1.25
N THR A 56 0.12 40.88 -0.13
CA THR A 56 0.21 40.10 1.13
C THR A 56 -0.38 38.71 0.96
N ILE A 57 -1.63 38.59 0.48
CA ILE A 57 -2.27 37.28 0.34
C ILE A 57 -1.56 36.42 -0.72
N SER A 58 -1.13 37.01 -1.84
CA SER A 58 -0.46 36.25 -2.91
C SER A 58 0.90 35.73 -2.49
N SER A 59 1.68 36.56 -1.77
CA SER A 59 3.01 36.18 -1.30
C SER A 59 2.94 35.20 -0.14
N ALA A 60 1.98 35.32 0.78
CA ALA A 60 1.76 34.34 1.85
C ALA A 60 1.40 32.95 1.28
N VAL A 61 0.50 32.89 0.30
CA VAL A 61 0.17 31.63 -0.37
C VAL A 61 1.38 31.07 -1.13
N ALA A 62 2.16 31.91 -1.80
CA ALA A 62 3.37 31.49 -2.51
C ALA A 62 4.44 30.93 -1.55
N GLU A 63 4.67 31.61 -0.43
CA GLU A 63 5.61 31.18 0.61
C GLU A 63 5.20 29.82 1.20
N TRP A 64 3.91 29.64 1.51
CA TRP A 64 3.41 28.35 1.99
C TRP A 64 3.59 27.24 0.95
N LEU A 65 3.32 27.54 -0.33
CA LEU A 65 3.51 26.60 -1.42
C LEU A 65 4.97 26.14 -1.55
N GLU A 66 5.93 27.00 -1.23
CA GLU A 66 7.37 26.71 -1.29
C GLU A 66 7.86 26.01 -0.01
N THR A 67 7.64 26.61 1.14
CA THR A 67 8.26 26.20 2.42
C THR A 67 7.34 25.34 3.29
N GLY A 68 6.02 25.47 3.11
CA GLY A 68 5.02 24.80 3.94
C GLY A 68 4.58 25.57 5.16
N GLN A 69 5.16 26.75 5.37
CA GLN A 69 4.87 27.64 6.48
C GLN A 69 4.79 29.07 5.94
N VAL A 70 4.19 29.96 6.71
CA VAL A 70 4.16 31.40 6.41
C VAL A 70 4.77 32.14 7.58
N ASP A 71 5.86 32.85 7.33
CA ASP A 71 6.51 33.66 8.34
C ASP A 71 5.83 35.03 8.44
N ILE A 72 5.04 35.21 9.50
CA ILE A 72 4.25 36.43 9.75
C ILE A 72 5.13 37.68 9.79
N SER A 73 6.39 37.56 10.22
CA SER A 73 7.31 38.70 10.36
C SER A 73 7.63 39.39 9.03
N LYS A 74 7.44 38.69 7.90
CA LYS A 74 7.67 39.21 6.54
C LYS A 74 6.54 40.09 6.03
N TYR A 75 5.40 40.15 6.72
CA TYR A 75 4.19 40.82 6.24
C TYR A 75 3.82 42.02 7.11
N PRO A 76 3.10 43.02 6.54
CA PRO A 76 2.64 44.17 7.32
C PRO A 76 1.77 43.75 8.51
N LEU A 77 2.06 44.32 9.70
CA LEU A 77 1.39 43.98 10.97
C LEU A 77 -0.14 44.05 10.88
N LYS A 78 -0.67 44.97 10.08
CA LYS A 78 -2.12 45.10 9.85
C LYS A 78 -2.79 43.85 9.31
N TYR A 79 -2.06 42.91 8.68
CA TYR A 79 -2.59 41.65 8.15
C TYR A 79 -2.24 40.44 9.03
N ALA A 80 -1.55 40.63 10.16
CA ALA A 80 -1.12 39.54 11.03
C ALA A 80 -2.30 38.68 11.50
N THR A 81 -3.42 39.30 11.88
CA THR A 81 -4.65 38.60 12.29
C THR A 81 -5.18 37.69 11.19
N ALA A 82 -5.13 38.12 9.93
CA ALA A 82 -5.60 37.31 8.81
C ALA A 82 -4.68 36.13 8.50
N ILE A 83 -3.37 36.33 8.59
CA ILE A 83 -2.37 35.26 8.42
C ILE A 83 -2.51 34.22 9.54
N LEU A 84 -2.58 34.66 10.79
CA LEU A 84 -2.76 33.78 11.96
C LEU A 84 -4.08 33.01 11.91
N SER A 85 -5.17 33.69 11.54
CA SER A 85 -6.47 33.05 11.36
C SER A 85 -6.42 32.00 10.26
N GLN A 86 -5.76 32.29 9.13
CA GLN A 86 -5.59 31.31 8.05
C GLN A 86 -4.69 30.14 8.45
N GLU A 87 -3.64 30.38 9.23
CA GLU A 87 -2.78 29.34 9.79
C GLU A 87 -3.57 28.40 10.69
N SER A 88 -4.44 28.92 11.57
CA SER A 88 -5.31 28.09 12.42
C SER A 88 -6.32 27.24 11.63
N ILE A 89 -6.76 27.73 10.47
CA ILE A 89 -7.58 26.95 9.54
C ILE A 89 -6.73 25.92 8.79
N GLY A 90 -5.45 26.22 8.60
CA GLY A 90 -4.48 25.51 7.79
C GLY A 90 -4.43 26.04 6.35
N TRP A 91 -3.25 26.45 5.89
CA TRP A 91 -3.06 26.94 4.52
C TRP A 91 -3.37 25.91 3.44
N ARG A 92 -3.21 24.62 3.73
CA ARG A 92 -3.68 23.57 2.82
C ARG A 92 -5.18 23.69 2.56
N HIS A 93 -5.95 24.04 3.57
CA HIS A 93 -7.40 24.18 3.45
C HIS A 93 -7.83 25.39 2.61
N PHE A 94 -6.92 26.33 2.32
CA PHE A 94 -7.13 27.35 1.28
C PHE A 94 -7.45 26.70 -0.07
N PHE A 95 -6.75 25.62 -0.42
CA PHE A 95 -6.98 24.81 -1.63
C PHE A 95 -8.20 23.89 -1.53
N ALA A 96 -8.82 23.79 -0.35
CA ALA A 96 -10.12 23.17 -0.14
C ALA A 96 -11.27 24.21 -0.05
N GLY A 97 -10.98 25.47 -0.37
CA GLY A 97 -11.95 26.56 -0.37
C GLY A 97 -12.21 27.20 1.01
N LYS A 98 -11.41 26.90 2.03
CA LYS A 98 -11.50 27.54 3.35
C LYS A 98 -10.63 28.78 3.42
N LEU A 99 -11.24 29.92 3.12
CA LEU A 99 -10.63 31.25 3.26
C LEU A 99 -11.01 31.86 4.61
N SER A 100 -10.05 32.40 5.36
CA SER A 100 -10.33 33.15 6.59
C SER A 100 -11.18 34.40 6.30
N GLN A 101 -12.17 34.64 7.17
CA GLN A 101 -13.00 35.85 7.15
C GLN A 101 -12.21 37.12 7.48
N GLU A 102 -11.04 37.01 8.11
CA GLU A 102 -10.19 38.17 8.36
C GLU A 102 -9.67 38.78 7.05
N TRP A 103 -9.44 37.96 6.02
CA TRP A 103 -9.12 38.47 4.68
C TRP A 103 -10.27 39.29 4.09
N THR A 104 -11.50 38.83 4.27
CA THR A 104 -12.69 39.55 3.75
C THR A 104 -12.92 40.84 4.52
N LYS A 105 -12.71 40.85 5.85
CA LYS A 105 -12.76 42.09 6.67
C LYS A 105 -11.73 43.12 6.21
N HIS A 106 -10.50 42.71 5.90
CA HIS A 106 -9.51 43.64 5.33
C HIS A 106 -9.91 44.19 3.97
N HIS A 107 -10.54 43.37 3.14
CA HIS A 107 -11.10 43.84 1.88
C HIS A 107 -12.20 44.86 2.16
N ASP A 108 -13.18 44.57 3.00
CA ASP A 108 -14.32 45.45 3.31
C ASP A 108 -13.89 46.78 3.93
N ASN A 109 -12.91 46.76 4.84
CA ASN A 109 -12.38 47.95 5.51
C ASN A 109 -11.40 48.76 4.65
N SER A 110 -10.98 48.23 3.50
CA SER A 110 -10.05 48.93 2.60
C SER A 110 -10.69 50.22 2.03
N THR A 111 -10.02 51.35 2.22
CA THR A 111 -10.40 52.67 1.65
C THR A 111 -9.91 52.85 0.20
N TYR A 112 -9.32 51.81 -0.39
CA TYR A 112 -8.85 51.82 -1.77
C TYR A 112 -9.98 52.16 -2.75
N ARG A 113 -9.75 53.13 -3.63
CA ARG A 113 -10.73 53.63 -4.60
C ARG A 113 -10.89 52.64 -5.74
N THR A 114 -12.11 52.14 -5.90
CA THR A 114 -12.54 51.31 -7.04
C THR A 114 -13.13 52.19 -8.14
N ILE A 115 -13.00 51.78 -9.40
CA ILE A 115 -13.63 52.47 -10.54
C ILE A 115 -15.14 52.21 -10.50
N GLY A 116 -15.54 50.97 -10.17
CA GLY A 116 -16.92 50.57 -10.00
C GLY A 116 -17.35 50.45 -8.53
N LYS A 117 -18.54 49.87 -8.32
CA LYS A 117 -19.00 49.48 -6.98
C LYS A 117 -18.05 48.41 -6.41
N LYS A 118 -17.47 48.69 -5.25
CA LYS A 118 -16.67 47.73 -4.49
C LYS A 118 -17.52 46.48 -4.19
N ARG A 119 -16.96 45.31 -4.46
CA ARG A 119 -17.63 44.03 -4.16
C ARG A 119 -17.64 43.78 -2.67
N ASP A 120 -18.74 43.22 -2.18
CA ASP A 120 -18.85 42.75 -0.80
C ASP A 120 -17.79 41.67 -0.52
N GLY A 121 -17.22 41.67 0.69
CA GLY A 121 -16.15 40.78 1.11
C GLY A 121 -16.46 39.30 0.91
N TYR A 122 -17.72 38.90 1.10
CA TYR A 122 -18.16 37.53 0.81
C TYR A 122 -18.02 37.17 -0.68
N VAL A 123 -18.51 38.03 -1.58
CA VAL A 123 -18.42 37.83 -3.04
C VAL A 123 -16.96 37.90 -3.51
N TRP A 124 -16.17 38.79 -2.91
CA TRP A 124 -14.73 38.88 -3.15
C TRP A 124 -14.00 37.59 -2.72
N GLY A 125 -14.30 37.07 -1.53
CA GLY A 125 -13.72 35.83 -1.01
C GLY A 125 -14.10 34.61 -1.86
N ALA A 126 -15.38 34.52 -2.24
CA ALA A 126 -15.85 33.47 -3.15
C ALA A 126 -15.10 33.47 -4.49
N ALA A 127 -14.80 34.66 -5.04
CA ALA A 127 -14.04 34.78 -6.28
C ALA A 127 -12.56 34.34 -6.16
N ILE A 128 -11.97 34.39 -4.97
CA ILE A 128 -10.63 33.87 -4.66
C ILE A 128 -10.66 32.35 -4.52
N VAL A 129 -11.65 31.83 -3.79
CA VAL A 129 -11.88 30.39 -3.64
C VAL A 129 -12.11 29.75 -5.01
N GLU A 130 -12.93 30.38 -5.84
CA GLU A 130 -13.25 29.94 -7.19
C GLU A 130 -12.00 29.80 -8.08
N VAL A 131 -11.11 30.80 -8.13
CA VAL A 131 -9.87 30.69 -8.92
C VAL A 131 -8.94 29.61 -8.37
N THR A 132 -8.91 29.43 -7.06
CA THR A 132 -8.09 28.43 -6.37
C THR A 132 -8.57 27.02 -6.66
N LEU A 133 -9.87 26.74 -6.51
CA LEU A 133 -10.46 25.45 -6.80
C LEU A 133 -10.31 25.07 -8.28
N ARG A 134 -10.48 26.03 -9.20
CA ARG A 134 -10.24 25.79 -10.63
C ARG A 134 -8.81 25.33 -10.91
N HIS A 135 -7.81 25.97 -10.31
CA HIS A 135 -6.42 25.55 -10.48
C HIS A 135 -6.11 24.24 -9.77
N PHE A 136 -6.77 23.96 -8.64
CA PHE A 136 -6.63 22.67 -7.97
C PHE A 136 -7.20 21.51 -8.80
N ILE A 137 -8.31 21.73 -9.52
CA ILE A 137 -8.85 20.75 -10.49
C ILE A 137 -7.83 20.51 -11.61
N GLN A 138 -7.25 21.57 -12.19
CA GLN A 138 -6.20 21.44 -13.21
C GLN A 138 -4.97 20.66 -12.70
N LEU A 139 -4.59 20.85 -11.44
CA LEU A 139 -3.51 20.10 -10.81
C LEU A 139 -3.84 18.61 -10.72
N TRP A 140 -5.07 18.29 -10.34
CA TRP A 140 -5.56 16.93 -10.25
C TRP A 140 -5.59 16.25 -11.62
N GLU A 141 -6.06 16.95 -12.65
CA GLU A 141 -6.02 16.49 -14.06
C GLU A 141 -4.58 16.22 -14.51
N LEU A 142 -3.67 17.17 -14.27
CA LEU A 142 -2.25 17.04 -14.58
C LEU A 142 -1.64 15.80 -13.89
N ARG A 143 -1.94 15.58 -12.60
CA ARG A 143 -1.50 14.39 -11.87
C ARG A 143 -2.06 13.11 -12.49
N ASN A 144 -3.32 13.10 -12.86
CA ASN A 144 -3.94 11.92 -13.47
C ASN A 144 -3.30 11.59 -14.82
N GLU A 145 -3.04 12.60 -15.65
CA GLU A 145 -2.33 12.41 -16.92
C GLU A 145 -0.92 11.84 -16.70
N GLU A 146 -0.19 12.29 -15.69
CA GLU A 146 1.15 11.78 -15.39
C GLU A 146 1.12 10.35 -14.81
N VAL A 147 0.10 10.00 -14.02
CA VAL A 147 -0.02 8.67 -13.38
C VAL A 147 -0.59 7.61 -14.31
N HIS A 148 -1.48 8.00 -15.23
CA HIS A 148 -2.25 7.08 -16.07
C HIS A 148 -1.99 7.27 -17.58
N GLY A 149 -1.45 8.40 -18.01
CA GLY A 149 -1.31 8.75 -19.43
C GLY A 149 -2.52 9.52 -19.97
N LYS A 150 -2.32 10.26 -21.07
CA LYS A 150 -3.31 11.16 -21.67
C LYS A 150 -4.43 10.44 -22.42
N SER A 151 -4.13 9.29 -23.04
CA SER A 151 -5.11 8.55 -23.84
C SER A 151 -5.61 7.29 -23.13
N VAL A 152 -6.85 6.88 -23.42
CA VAL A 152 -7.43 5.62 -22.93
C VAL A 152 -6.51 4.42 -23.22
N VAL A 153 -5.83 4.44 -24.38
CA VAL A 153 -4.85 3.41 -24.77
C VAL A 153 -3.62 3.42 -23.85
N GLN A 154 -3.08 4.60 -23.52
CA GLN A 154 -1.97 4.72 -22.57
C GLN A 154 -2.39 4.32 -21.15
N GLN A 155 -3.63 4.63 -20.76
CA GLN A 155 -4.20 4.25 -19.47
C GLN A 155 -4.37 2.74 -19.35
N GLU A 156 -4.93 2.08 -20.36
CA GLU A 156 -5.03 0.62 -20.40
C GLU A 156 -3.66 -0.06 -20.45
N LYS A 157 -2.69 0.48 -21.21
CA LYS A 157 -1.31 -0.03 -21.21
C LYS A 157 -0.67 0.08 -19.82
N THR A 158 -0.75 1.25 -19.19
CA THR A 158 -0.19 1.49 -17.84
C THR A 158 -0.87 0.60 -16.79
N ARG A 159 -2.19 0.42 -16.89
CA ARG A 159 -2.96 -0.48 -16.04
C ARG A 159 -2.53 -1.93 -16.24
N LYS A 160 -2.39 -2.40 -17.49
CA LYS A 160 -1.88 -3.74 -17.81
C LYS A 160 -0.50 -3.94 -17.20
N THR A 161 0.45 -3.03 -17.41
CA THR A 161 1.81 -3.12 -16.83
C THR A 161 1.81 -3.27 -15.30
N LYS A 162 1.01 -2.46 -14.59
CA LYS A 162 0.89 -2.55 -13.12
C LYS A 162 0.32 -3.90 -12.68
N LEU A 163 -0.76 -4.34 -13.32
CA LEU A 163 -1.38 -5.62 -13.00
C LEU A 163 -0.47 -6.81 -13.34
N SER A 164 0.28 -6.74 -14.44
CA SER A 164 1.29 -7.73 -14.80
C SER A 164 2.36 -7.86 -13.72
N ALA A 165 2.85 -6.74 -13.17
CA ALA A 165 3.81 -6.78 -12.06
C ALA A 165 3.23 -7.45 -10.79
N ASP A 166 1.97 -7.17 -10.46
CA ASP A 166 1.30 -7.82 -9.33
C ASP A 166 1.04 -9.31 -9.57
N ALA A 167 0.66 -9.69 -10.80
CA ALA A 167 0.46 -11.08 -11.18
C ALA A 167 1.77 -11.88 -11.10
N ARG A 168 2.89 -11.31 -11.57
CA ARG A 168 4.24 -11.91 -11.40
C ARG A 168 4.59 -12.12 -9.94
N LYS A 169 4.36 -11.12 -9.08
CA LYS A 169 4.61 -11.23 -7.64
C LYS A 169 3.79 -12.34 -6.98
N LEU A 170 2.52 -12.49 -7.36
CA LEU A 170 1.70 -13.60 -6.89
C LEU A 170 2.21 -14.94 -7.42
N ASN A 171 2.57 -15.02 -8.70
CA ASN A 171 3.06 -16.27 -9.29
C ASN A 171 4.42 -16.71 -8.73
N ALA A 172 5.26 -15.77 -8.30
CA ALA A 172 6.53 -16.05 -7.62
C ALA A 172 6.36 -16.73 -6.25
N LEU A 173 5.16 -16.75 -5.67
CA LEU A 173 4.88 -17.46 -4.42
C LEU A 173 4.65 -18.98 -4.64
N LYS A 174 4.72 -19.45 -5.88
CA LYS A 174 4.50 -20.86 -6.26
C LYS A 174 5.32 -21.84 -5.42
N ASP A 175 6.60 -21.57 -5.22
CA ASP A 175 7.50 -22.46 -4.44
C ASP A 175 7.25 -22.42 -2.92
N GLN A 176 6.51 -21.41 -2.44
CA GLN A 176 6.16 -21.24 -1.03
C GLN A 176 4.75 -21.72 -0.71
N ALA A 177 3.98 -22.14 -1.72
CA ALA A 177 2.63 -22.64 -1.57
C ALA A 177 2.61 -24.15 -1.40
N ARG A 178 1.46 -24.70 -1.00
CA ARG A 178 1.33 -26.15 -0.86
C ARG A 178 1.33 -26.84 -2.23
N PRO A 179 1.94 -28.04 -2.35
CA PRO A 179 1.93 -28.80 -3.61
C PRO A 179 0.53 -29.09 -4.17
N ILE A 180 -0.50 -29.20 -3.32
CA ILE A 180 -1.88 -29.44 -3.76
C ILE A 180 -2.54 -28.22 -4.40
N ASP A 181 -2.09 -27.02 -4.05
CA ASP A 181 -2.67 -25.76 -4.50
C ASP A 181 -1.94 -25.19 -5.73
N MET A 182 -1.09 -25.99 -6.39
CA MET A 182 -0.30 -25.57 -7.55
C MET A 182 -1.16 -25.15 -8.74
N GLY A 183 -2.41 -25.61 -8.82
CA GLY A 183 -3.40 -25.18 -9.82
C GLY A 183 -3.85 -23.72 -9.68
N LEU A 184 -3.51 -23.03 -8.59
CA LEU A 184 -3.76 -21.59 -8.44
C LEU A 184 -2.77 -20.71 -9.23
N PHE A 185 -1.69 -21.31 -9.75
CA PHE A 185 -0.58 -20.61 -10.39
C PHE A 185 -0.53 -20.93 -11.89
N HIS A 186 -0.10 -19.96 -12.68
CA HIS A 186 0.19 -20.20 -14.09
C HIS A 186 1.56 -20.88 -14.23
N ASN A 187 1.65 -21.83 -15.17
CA ASN A 187 2.92 -22.46 -15.53
C ASN A 187 3.83 -21.47 -16.23
N ASP A 188 3.30 -20.77 -17.23
CA ASP A 188 3.93 -19.62 -17.86
C ASP A 188 3.09 -18.37 -17.57
N ILE A 189 3.61 -17.50 -16.70
CA ILE A 189 2.94 -16.25 -16.33
C ILE A 189 3.08 -15.17 -17.40
N GLU A 190 4.15 -15.23 -18.20
CA GLU A 190 4.38 -14.24 -19.26
C GLU A 190 3.43 -14.51 -20.44
N GLU A 191 3.24 -15.78 -20.81
CA GLU A 191 2.24 -16.16 -21.82
C GLU A 191 0.83 -15.70 -21.43
N PHE A 192 0.44 -15.92 -20.16
CA PHE A 192 -0.84 -15.44 -19.63
C PHE A 192 -0.96 -13.92 -19.72
N ILE A 193 0.09 -13.17 -19.33
CA ILE A 193 0.11 -11.71 -19.38
C ILE A 193 -0.03 -11.20 -20.82
N ASP A 194 0.65 -11.84 -21.76
CA ASP A 194 0.64 -11.41 -23.16
C ASP A 194 -0.73 -11.60 -23.80
N GLN A 195 -1.35 -12.77 -23.61
CA GLN A 195 -2.68 -13.10 -24.15
C GLN A 195 -3.84 -12.39 -23.43
N SER A 196 -3.62 -11.92 -22.20
CA SER A 196 -4.69 -11.35 -21.37
C SER A 196 -4.90 -9.85 -21.55
N THR A 197 -6.14 -9.41 -21.34
CA THR A 197 -6.48 -7.99 -21.15
C THR A 197 -6.18 -7.55 -19.72
N ALA A 198 -6.08 -6.24 -19.47
CA ALA A 198 -5.92 -5.71 -18.11
C ALA A 198 -7.09 -6.16 -17.20
N GLN A 199 -8.30 -6.29 -17.74
CA GLN A 199 -9.44 -6.77 -16.98
C GLN A 199 -9.27 -8.23 -16.55
N THR A 200 -8.83 -9.11 -17.46
CA THR A 200 -8.58 -10.53 -17.18
C THR A 200 -7.54 -10.70 -16.08
N ILE A 201 -6.42 -9.96 -16.15
CA ILE A 201 -5.37 -9.99 -15.12
C ILE A 201 -5.91 -9.47 -13.78
N ALA A 202 -6.73 -8.41 -13.79
CA ALA A 202 -7.34 -7.88 -12.57
C ALA A 202 -8.26 -8.90 -11.89
N THR A 203 -9.08 -9.61 -12.68
CA THR A 203 -9.95 -10.68 -12.20
C THR A 203 -9.13 -11.80 -11.57
N PHE A 204 -8.09 -12.30 -12.26
CA PHE A 204 -7.16 -13.30 -11.73
C PHE A 204 -6.59 -12.90 -10.37
N ILE A 205 -6.01 -11.69 -10.27
CA ILE A 205 -5.45 -11.19 -9.01
C ILE A 205 -6.52 -11.15 -7.91
N SER A 206 -7.74 -10.71 -8.23
CA SER A 206 -8.81 -10.60 -7.23
C SER A 206 -9.29 -11.95 -6.71
N SER A 207 -9.43 -12.95 -7.58
CA SER A 207 -9.91 -14.29 -7.21
C SER A 207 -8.83 -15.14 -6.55
N HIS A 208 -7.58 -15.05 -6.99
CA HIS A 208 -6.52 -15.97 -6.57
C HIS A 208 -5.70 -15.45 -5.38
N ARG A 209 -5.60 -14.12 -5.17
CA ARG A 209 -4.74 -13.55 -4.11
C ARG A 209 -5.00 -14.15 -2.73
N LYS A 210 -6.27 -14.24 -2.30
CA LYS A 210 -6.60 -14.74 -0.96
C LYS A 210 -6.29 -16.25 -0.83
N ALA A 211 -6.59 -17.02 -1.87
CA ALA A 211 -6.32 -18.45 -1.91
C ALA A 211 -4.81 -18.75 -1.86
N ILE A 212 -4.02 -18.04 -2.67
CA ILE A 212 -2.55 -18.16 -2.70
C ILE A 212 -1.96 -17.83 -1.33
N MET A 213 -2.35 -16.70 -0.73
CA MET A 213 -1.83 -16.30 0.59
C MET A 213 -2.18 -17.30 1.69
N ASN A 214 -3.39 -17.87 1.66
CA ASN A 214 -3.80 -18.92 2.60
C ASN A 214 -2.96 -20.18 2.43
N SER A 215 -2.70 -20.59 1.18
CA SER A 215 -1.86 -21.76 0.88
C SER A 215 -0.44 -21.58 1.41
N VAL A 216 0.16 -20.41 1.17
CA VAL A 216 1.51 -20.07 1.65
C VAL A 216 1.58 -20.10 3.18
N ASN A 217 0.59 -19.52 3.86
CA ASN A 217 0.56 -19.54 5.33
C ASN A 217 0.42 -20.97 5.87
N GLN A 218 -0.46 -21.78 5.28
CA GLN A 218 -0.67 -23.16 5.70
C GLN A 218 0.57 -24.04 5.42
N TYR A 219 1.31 -23.78 4.33
CA TYR A 219 2.57 -24.47 4.06
C TYR A 219 3.66 -24.08 5.07
N LYS A 220 3.75 -22.80 5.45
CA LYS A 220 4.66 -22.33 6.51
C LYS A 220 4.33 -22.96 7.86
N GLU A 221 3.07 -22.99 8.25
CA GLU A 221 2.61 -23.60 9.49
C GLU A 221 2.92 -25.11 9.51
N ALA A 222 2.65 -25.82 8.41
CA ALA A 222 2.95 -27.25 8.31
C ALA A 222 4.47 -27.54 8.36
N SER A 223 5.28 -26.69 7.71
CA SER A 223 6.74 -26.78 7.76
C SER A 223 7.27 -26.59 9.19
N GLN A 224 6.68 -25.69 9.97
CA GLN A 224 7.04 -25.49 11.38
C GLN A 224 6.53 -26.62 12.29
N ALA A 225 5.33 -27.15 12.04
CA ALA A 225 4.74 -28.23 12.84
C ALA A 225 5.43 -29.59 12.66
N GLY A 226 6.03 -29.85 11.49
CA GLY A 226 6.74 -31.10 11.18
C GLY A 226 8.17 -31.18 11.74
N VAL A 227 8.75 -30.09 12.24
CA VAL A 227 10.11 -30.06 12.79
C VAL A 227 10.04 -30.28 14.30
N THR A 228 10.32 -31.51 14.74
CA THR A 228 10.62 -31.76 16.15
C THR A 228 11.91 -31.01 16.48
N SER A 229 11.88 -30.06 17.42
CA SER A 229 13.11 -29.33 17.77
C SER A 229 14.20 -30.31 18.19
N VAL A 230 15.46 -30.05 17.82
CA VAL A 230 16.61 -30.90 18.21
C VAL A 230 16.63 -31.11 19.73
N VAL A 231 16.21 -30.10 20.50
CA VAL A 231 16.07 -30.17 21.95
C VAL A 231 14.97 -31.15 22.39
N GLN A 232 13.83 -31.19 21.70
CA GLN A 232 12.72 -32.10 21.99
C GLN A 232 13.03 -33.54 21.53
N TRP A 233 13.82 -33.71 20.46
CA TRP A 233 14.40 -34.99 20.05
C TRP A 233 15.41 -35.52 21.07
N ILE A 234 16.30 -34.66 21.59
CA ILE A 234 17.31 -35.01 22.61
C ILE A 234 16.65 -35.30 23.97
N ARG A 235 15.63 -34.54 24.39
CA ARG A 235 14.89 -34.77 25.64
C ARG A 235 14.12 -36.09 25.64
N GLY A 236 13.64 -36.54 24.47
CA GLY A 236 13.07 -37.88 24.31
C GLY A 236 14.09 -39.02 24.55
N TRP A 237 15.39 -38.72 24.52
CA TRP A 237 16.45 -39.68 24.83
C TRP A 237 16.80 -39.73 26.32
N SER A 238 16.69 -38.61 27.05
CA SER A 238 16.89 -38.60 28.50
C SER A 238 15.81 -39.39 29.25
N ASP A 239 14.57 -39.38 28.74
CA ASP A 239 13.46 -40.16 29.33
C ASP A 239 13.52 -41.67 29.01
N ASN A 240 14.36 -42.08 28.05
CA ASN A 240 14.49 -43.48 27.66
C ASN A 240 15.61 -44.24 28.36
N ARG A 241 16.36 -43.58 29.26
CA ARG A 241 17.46 -44.21 30.01
C ARG A 241 16.99 -45.44 30.79
N GLU A 242 15.85 -45.31 31.46
CA GLU A 242 15.25 -46.38 32.27
C GLU A 242 14.65 -47.51 31.41
N THR A 243 14.15 -47.19 30.22
CA THR A 243 13.67 -48.17 29.23
C THR A 243 14.83 -48.95 28.61
N ILE A 244 15.93 -48.27 28.31
CA ILE A 244 17.18 -48.84 27.79
C ILE A 244 17.84 -49.73 28.84
N GLU A 245 17.88 -49.29 30.11
CA GLU A 245 18.35 -50.11 31.24
C GLU A 245 17.47 -51.34 31.43
N ARG A 246 16.14 -51.21 31.37
CA ARG A 246 15.21 -52.36 31.41
C ARG A 246 15.41 -53.34 30.26
N MET A 247 15.65 -52.84 29.04
CA MET A 247 15.96 -53.71 27.89
C MET A 247 17.31 -54.41 28.06
N ASN A 248 18.34 -53.70 28.51
CA ASN A 248 19.68 -54.25 28.73
C ASN A 248 19.70 -55.25 29.90
N ALA A 249 18.93 -54.99 30.96
CA ALA A 249 18.77 -55.90 32.10
C ALA A 249 18.03 -57.18 31.69
N ARG A 250 16.96 -57.08 30.90
CA ARG A 250 16.26 -58.24 30.32
C ARG A 250 17.17 -59.06 29.41
N ARG A 251 17.94 -58.39 28.56
CA ARG A 251 18.88 -59.05 27.64
C ARG A 251 20.05 -59.70 28.39
N ARG A 252 20.56 -59.08 29.46
CA ARG A 252 21.55 -59.69 30.36
C ARG A 252 21.00 -60.92 31.07
N LYS A 253 19.75 -60.88 31.54
CA LYS A 253 19.07 -62.01 32.18
C LYS A 253 18.89 -63.18 31.20
N ASP A 254 18.44 -62.89 29.97
CA ASP A 254 18.36 -63.89 28.91
C ASP A 254 19.74 -64.44 28.50
N ILE A 255 20.84 -63.67 28.62
CA ILE A 255 22.19 -64.14 28.27
C ILE A 255 22.83 -64.96 29.41
N LEU A 256 22.50 -64.66 30.67
CA LEU A 256 23.11 -65.29 31.86
C LEU A 256 22.29 -66.46 32.43
N GLU A 257 20.96 -66.48 32.26
CA GLU A 257 20.08 -67.49 32.88
C GLU A 257 19.53 -68.53 31.88
N THR A 258 19.61 -68.31 30.56
CA THR A 258 19.21 -69.36 29.60
C THR A 258 20.43 -70.15 29.15
N ASP A 259 20.68 -71.27 29.84
CA ASP A 259 21.40 -72.39 29.23
C ASP A 259 20.63 -72.79 27.95
N GLY A 260 21.35 -72.90 26.83
CA GLY A 260 20.84 -72.86 25.45
C GLY A 260 19.93 -74.02 25.03
N ARG A 261 19.29 -74.74 25.97
CA ARG A 261 18.57 -76.00 25.73
C ARG A 261 17.08 -76.03 26.08
N LYS A 262 16.45 -74.94 26.54
CA LYS A 262 14.98 -74.93 26.73
C LYS A 262 14.31 -73.71 26.10
N LYS A 263 13.79 -73.87 24.89
CA LYS A 263 12.86 -72.91 24.28
C LYS A 263 11.46 -73.11 24.87
N GLU A 264 11.06 -72.22 25.78
CA GLU A 264 9.67 -72.08 26.22
C GLU A 264 8.81 -71.56 25.04
N ARG A 265 7.73 -72.28 24.72
CA ARG A 265 6.81 -71.94 23.62
C ARG A 265 5.92 -70.76 24.05
N ARG A 266 6.24 -69.53 23.60
CA ARG A 266 5.37 -68.36 23.85
C ARG A 266 4.05 -68.46 23.06
N ARG A 267 2.93 -68.62 23.77
CA ARG A 267 1.57 -68.43 23.23
C ARG A 267 1.35 -66.96 22.85
N ARG A 268 1.02 -66.69 21.58
CA ARG A 268 0.52 -65.37 21.14
C ARG A 268 -0.89 -65.14 21.72
N LYS A 269 -1.06 -64.16 22.59
CA LYS A 269 -2.37 -63.54 22.84
C LYS A 269 -2.58 -62.45 21.79
N SER A 270 -3.66 -62.60 21.04
CA SER A 270 -4.19 -61.61 20.10
C SER A 270 -4.79 -60.44 20.87
N SER A 271 -4.37 -59.21 20.57
CA SER A 271 -5.16 -58.01 20.85
C SER A 271 -5.09 -57.05 19.67
N GLY A 272 -6.19 -56.98 18.92
CA GLY A 272 -6.75 -55.73 18.38
C GLY A 272 -5.89 -54.83 17.48
N ARG A 273 -5.79 -55.21 16.20
CA ARG A 273 -5.98 -54.35 15.01
C ARG A 273 -5.45 -52.90 15.06
N GLN A 274 -4.16 -52.70 14.80
CA GLN A 274 -3.67 -51.49 14.12
C GLN A 274 -4.19 -51.50 12.67
N LYS A 275 -4.97 -50.50 12.27
CA LYS A 275 -5.25 -50.25 10.85
C LYS A 275 -4.07 -49.48 10.26
N SER A 276 -3.16 -50.20 9.62
CA SER A 276 -2.29 -49.60 8.60
C SER A 276 -3.10 -49.43 7.31
N ILE A 277 -2.85 -48.33 6.59
CA ILE A 277 -3.16 -48.26 5.16
C ILE A 277 -1.82 -48.02 4.48
N VAL A 278 -1.29 -49.07 3.87
CA VAL A 278 -0.26 -49.01 2.83
C VAL A 278 -0.84 -49.71 1.61
N GLY A 279 -0.81 -49.00 0.48
CA GLY A 279 -0.60 -49.58 -0.85
C GLY A 279 -1.79 -50.25 -1.54
N PHE A 280 -2.21 -49.67 -2.66
CA PHE A 280 -2.63 -50.46 -3.82
C PHE A 280 -1.76 -50.04 -5.00
N LEU A 281 -0.67 -50.77 -5.20
CA LEU A 281 -0.02 -50.96 -6.49
C LEU A 281 -0.24 -52.43 -6.83
N SER A 282 -0.99 -52.70 -7.90
CA SER A 282 -0.93 -53.99 -8.59
C SER A 282 -0.52 -53.71 -10.02
N LEU A 283 0.74 -54.02 -10.31
CA LEU A 283 1.24 -54.30 -11.65
C LEU A 283 0.66 -55.65 -12.10
N MET A 284 0.17 -55.71 -13.34
CA MET A 284 0.23 -56.91 -14.16
C MET A 284 0.81 -56.52 -15.52
N SER A 285 1.74 -57.35 -15.97
CA SER A 285 2.70 -57.14 -17.05
C SER A 285 2.26 -57.89 -18.32
N ILE A 286 2.43 -57.25 -19.49
CA ILE A 286 2.88 -57.76 -20.81
C ILE A 286 2.25 -59.05 -21.40
N GLY A 287 1.72 -58.92 -22.64
CA GLY A 287 2.14 -59.76 -23.77
C GLY A 287 1.10 -60.68 -24.45
N HIS A 288 0.53 -60.22 -25.58
CA HIS A 288 0.69 -60.85 -26.91
C HIS A 288 0.28 -59.87 -28.01
#